data_AF-A0A3D3LM36-F1
#
_entry.id   AF-A0A3D3LM36-F1
#
_cell.length_a   1.000
_cell.length_b   1.000
_cell.length_c   1.000
_cell.angle_alpha   90.00
_cell.angle_beta   90.00
_cell.angle_gamma   90.00
#
_symmetry.space_group_name_H-M   'P 1'
#
loop_
_entity.id
_entity.type
_entity.pdbx_description
1 polymer ?
#
loop_
_entity_poly.entity_id
_entity_poly.type
_entity_poly.pdbx_seq_one_letter_code
_entity_poly.pdbx_strand_id
1 'polypeptide(L)'
;MLAEDNGYGKIAAFHKARLLHQSGDTDSAVKAYDNLSDDGSLPSALNALAELSAASLLVGSIPASELDERLQSLLRPDNAYRHSAREMAGLAYFLSEEYLTAREIYDMALSDNELPESLRARIIIMRGLVVDELLNNKS
;
A
#
# COMPACT_ATOMS: atom_id res chain seq x y z
N MET A 1 -3.69 32.04 13.09
CA MET A 1 -3.81 32.18 11.62
C MET A 1 -2.40 32.09 11.05
N LEU A 2 -2.22 31.51 9.86
CA LEU A 2 -0.97 31.10 9.19
C LEU A 2 -0.56 29.61 9.33
N ALA A 3 -1.51 28.68 9.14
CA ALA A 3 -1.19 27.51 8.33
C ALA A 3 -1.56 27.92 6.90
N GLU A 4 -0.61 28.58 6.22
CA GLU A 4 -0.78 29.02 4.85
C GLU A 4 -0.99 27.83 3.92
N ASP A 5 -1.71 28.11 2.84
CA ASP A 5 -1.98 27.27 1.68
C ASP A 5 -0.69 27.00 0.89
N ASN A 6 0.30 26.39 1.54
CA ASN A 6 1.60 26.04 0.97
C ASN A 6 1.90 24.56 1.26
N GLY A 7 2.69 23.92 0.39
CA GLY A 7 2.97 22.47 0.48
C GLY A 7 3.50 22.00 1.83
N TYR A 8 4.04 22.89 2.67
CA TYR A 8 4.50 22.58 4.02
C TYR A 8 3.36 22.20 4.97
N GLY A 9 2.15 22.79 4.82
CA GLY A 9 0.98 22.40 5.61
C GLY A 9 0.60 20.94 5.38
N LYS A 10 0.67 20.47 4.13
CA LYS A 10 0.41 19.07 3.77
C LYS A 10 1.48 18.14 4.34
N ILE A 11 2.77 18.48 4.18
CA ILE A 11 3.87 17.68 4.77
C ILE A 11 3.74 17.60 6.31
N ALA A 12 3.35 18.69 6.97
CA ALA A 12 3.09 18.68 8.40
C ALA A 12 1.94 17.74 8.78
N ALA A 13 0.90 17.64 7.95
CA ALA A 13 -0.21 16.71 8.16
C ALA A 13 0.23 15.24 8.01
N PHE A 14 1.06 14.90 7.02
CA PHE A 14 1.68 13.57 6.91
C PHE A 14 2.51 13.23 8.15
N HIS A 15 3.31 14.19 8.63
CA HIS A 15 4.10 14.01 9.85
C HIS A 15 3.22 13.77 11.07
N LYS A 16 2.11 14.52 11.19
CA LYS A 16 1.13 14.34 12.27
C LYS A 16 0.49 12.95 12.24
N ALA A 17 0.06 12.48 11.07
CA ALA A 17 -0.50 11.13 10.91
C ALA A 17 0.48 10.05 11.39
N ARG A 18 1.75 10.16 10.99
CA ARG A 18 2.81 9.25 11.46
C ARG A 18 3.02 9.30 12.98
N LEU A 19 2.97 10.49 13.60
CA LEU A 19 3.10 10.64 15.05
C LEU A 19 1.94 10.00 15.81
N LEU A 20 0.71 10.04 15.28
CA LEU A 20 -0.44 9.35 15.87
C LEU A 20 -0.18 7.84 15.96
N HIS A 21 0.26 7.23 14.87
CA HIS A 21 0.60 5.81 14.86
C HIS A 21 1.74 5.48 15.85
N GLN A 22 2.79 6.31 15.90
CA GLN A 22 3.89 6.14 16.85
C GLN A 22 3.46 6.23 18.32
N SER A 23 2.38 6.95 18.61
CA SER A 23 1.79 7.03 19.95
C SER A 23 0.85 5.86 20.28
N GLY A 24 0.66 4.91 19.34
CA GLY A 24 -0.24 3.76 19.48
C GLY A 24 -1.66 4.00 18.96
N ASP A 25 -1.97 5.20 18.46
CA ASP A 25 -3.28 5.55 17.90
C ASP A 25 -3.30 5.32 16.38
N THR A 26 -3.27 4.05 15.99
CA THR A 26 -3.27 3.63 14.58
C THR A 26 -4.56 4.05 13.87
N ASP A 27 -5.73 3.95 14.52
CA ASP A 27 -7.01 4.31 13.91
C ASP A 27 -7.07 5.79 13.54
N SER A 28 -6.60 6.67 14.43
CA SER A 28 -6.52 8.10 14.12
C SER A 28 -5.47 8.39 13.05
N ALA A 29 -4.38 7.62 12.98
CA ALA A 29 -3.37 7.76 11.94
C ALA A 29 -3.91 7.39 10.56
N VAL A 30 -4.59 6.24 10.45
CA VAL A 30 -5.28 5.79 9.23
C VAL A 30 -6.28 6.84 8.78
N LYS A 31 -7.16 7.30 9.68
CA LYS A 31 -8.13 8.36 9.38
C LYS A 31 -7.45 9.66 8.91
N ALA A 32 -6.29 10.01 9.46
CA ALA A 32 -5.55 11.19 9.04
C ALA A 32 -4.97 11.03 7.62
N TYR A 33 -4.49 9.84 7.25
CA TYR A 33 -4.07 9.54 5.89
C TYR A 33 -5.25 9.48 4.92
N ASP A 34 -6.37 8.86 5.28
CA ASP A 34 -7.58 8.81 4.45
C ASP A 34 -8.09 10.23 4.12
N ASN A 35 -8.12 11.13 5.13
CA ASN A 35 -8.47 12.53 4.89
C ASN A 35 -7.48 13.26 3.95
N LEU A 36 -6.21 12.85 3.92
CA LEU A 36 -5.22 13.41 3.01
C LEU A 36 -5.44 12.89 1.60
N SER A 37 -5.69 11.58 1.41
CA SER A 37 -5.99 11.03 0.08
C SER A 37 -7.31 11.55 -0.48
N ASP A 38 -8.28 11.92 0.35
CA ASP A 38 -9.54 12.49 -0.13
C ASP A 38 -9.44 13.99 -0.47
N ASP A 39 -8.31 14.62 -0.14
CA ASP A 39 -8.08 16.04 -0.39
C ASP A 39 -7.69 16.29 -1.86
N GLY A 40 -8.66 16.73 -2.65
CA GLY A 40 -8.48 17.06 -4.07
C GLY A 40 -7.50 18.21 -4.37
N SER A 41 -6.97 18.89 -3.35
CA SER A 41 -5.88 19.86 -3.52
C SER A 41 -4.48 19.22 -3.52
N LEU A 42 -4.36 17.94 -3.14
CA LEU A 42 -3.08 17.25 -3.17
C LEU A 42 -2.64 16.90 -4.60
N PRO A 43 -1.36 17.11 -4.94
CA PRO A 43 -0.76 16.47 -6.10
C PRO A 43 -0.96 14.95 -6.04
N SER A 44 -1.21 14.33 -7.20
CA SER A 44 -1.46 12.88 -7.31
C SER A 44 -0.40 12.01 -6.59
N ALA A 45 0.86 12.44 -6.62
CA ALA A 45 1.95 11.76 -5.91
C ALA A 45 1.78 11.74 -4.38
N LEU A 46 1.32 12.84 -3.78
CA LEU A 46 1.03 12.91 -2.35
C LEU A 46 -0.25 12.16 -2.02
N ASN A 47 -1.24 12.20 -2.90
CA ASN A 47 -2.48 11.44 -2.75
C ASN A 47 -2.20 9.93 -2.64
N ALA A 48 -1.44 9.38 -3.61
CA ALA A 48 -1.01 7.99 -3.58
C ALA A 48 -0.12 7.64 -2.38
N LEU A 49 0.73 8.57 -1.93
CA LEU A 49 1.51 8.38 -0.70
C LEU A 49 0.62 8.25 0.53
N ALA A 50 -0.46 9.03 0.63
CA ALA A 50 -1.42 8.93 1.74
C ALA A 50 -2.12 7.57 1.73
N GLU A 51 -2.66 7.15 0.58
CA GLU A 51 -3.32 5.85 0.41
C GLU A 51 -2.38 4.69 0.78
N LEU A 52 -1.15 4.67 0.25
CA LEU A 52 -0.16 3.65 0.58
C LEU A 52 0.27 3.69 2.04
N SER A 53 0.31 4.88 2.67
CA SER A 53 0.61 5.00 4.09
C SER A 53 -0.50 4.40 4.95
N ALA A 54 -1.77 4.72 4.66
CA ALA A 54 -2.91 4.12 5.35
C ALA A 54 -2.91 2.59 5.18
N ALA A 55 -2.76 2.09 3.96
CA ALA A 55 -2.71 0.67 3.69
C ALA A 55 -1.53 -0.03 4.39
N SER A 56 -0.36 0.62 4.50
CA SER A 56 0.77 0.06 5.23
C SER A 56 0.53 -0.10 6.74
N LEU A 57 -0.37 0.68 7.32
CA LEU A 57 -0.77 0.54 8.72
C LEU A 57 -1.84 -0.54 8.94
N LEU A 58 -2.58 -0.87 7.88
CA LEU A 58 -3.69 -1.82 7.91
C LEU A 58 -3.31 -3.23 7.44
N VAL A 59 -2.21 -3.37 6.70
CA VAL A 59 -1.77 -4.66 6.17
C VAL A 59 -1.58 -5.70 7.30
N GLY A 60 -2.28 -6.83 7.19
CA GLY A 60 -2.28 -7.90 8.19
C GLY A 60 -3.16 -7.66 9.42
N SER A 61 -3.80 -6.49 9.57
CA SER A 61 -4.76 -6.22 10.65
C SER A 61 -6.22 -6.21 10.19
N ILE A 62 -6.46 -6.02 8.89
CA ILE A 62 -7.78 -6.15 8.25
C ILE A 62 -7.77 -7.29 7.22
N PRO A 63 -8.95 -7.79 6.78
CA PRO A 63 -9.03 -8.78 5.71
C PRO A 63 -8.30 -8.32 4.44
N ALA A 64 -7.59 -9.23 3.76
CA ALA A 64 -6.87 -8.91 2.53
C ALA A 64 -7.77 -8.27 1.46
N SER A 65 -9.01 -8.75 1.33
CA SER A 65 -10.00 -8.21 0.40
C SER A 65 -10.39 -6.76 0.71
N GLU A 66 -10.47 -6.38 1.99
CA GLU A 66 -10.74 -5.00 2.39
C GLU A 66 -9.56 -4.08 2.05
N LEU A 67 -8.32 -4.55 2.29
CA LEU A 67 -7.13 -3.78 1.89
C LEU A 67 -7.03 -3.65 0.37
N ASP A 68 -7.31 -4.71 -0.37
CA ASP A 68 -7.29 -4.73 -1.83
C ASP A 68 -8.36 -3.78 -2.41
N GLU A 69 -9.54 -3.71 -1.80
CA GLU A 69 -10.58 -2.74 -2.17
C GLU A 69 -10.12 -1.29 -1.96
N ARG A 70 -9.43 -1.01 -0.83
CA ARG A 70 -8.83 0.31 -0.57
C ARG A 70 -7.78 0.72 -1.59
N LEU A 71 -7.11 -0.24 -2.24
CA LEU A 71 -6.02 0.01 -3.19
C LEU A 71 -6.48 0.15 -4.65
N GLN A 72 -7.78 -0.04 -4.96
CA GLN A 72 -8.28 -0.11 -6.34
C GLN A 72 -8.01 1.17 -7.16
N SER A 73 -8.06 2.34 -6.54
CA SER A 73 -7.66 3.64 -7.12
C SER A 73 -6.23 3.63 -7.65
N LEU A 74 -5.31 3.02 -6.90
CA LEU A 74 -3.90 2.90 -7.25
C LEU A 74 -3.62 1.76 -8.22
N LEU A 75 -4.41 0.68 -8.18
CA LEU A 75 -4.24 -0.49 -9.04
C LEU A 75 -4.63 -0.26 -10.50
N ARG A 76 -5.22 0.89 -10.82
CA ARG A 76 -5.56 1.25 -12.20
C ARG A 76 -4.34 1.16 -13.13
N PRO A 77 -4.49 0.66 -14.37
CA PRO A 77 -3.36 0.47 -15.29
C PRO A 77 -2.55 1.74 -15.58
N ASP A 78 -3.20 2.90 -15.58
CA ASP A 78 -2.62 4.21 -15.87
C ASP A 78 -1.94 4.89 -14.65
N ASN A 79 -2.07 4.29 -13.46
CA ASN A 79 -1.51 4.88 -12.24
C ASN A 79 -0.02 4.51 -12.08
N ALA A 80 0.81 5.52 -11.83
CA ALA A 80 2.25 5.34 -11.62
C ALA A 80 2.59 4.52 -10.36
N TYR A 81 1.67 4.44 -9.39
CA TYR A 81 1.84 3.77 -8.11
C TYR A 81 1.25 2.36 -8.08
N ARG A 82 0.69 1.87 -9.19
CA ARG A 82 0.05 0.54 -9.26
C ARG A 82 0.94 -0.60 -8.82
N HIS A 83 2.25 -0.50 -9.05
CA HIS A 83 3.21 -1.54 -8.65
C HIS A 83 3.47 -1.57 -7.15
N SER A 84 3.50 -0.39 -6.51
CA SER A 84 3.54 -0.31 -5.04
C SER A 84 2.24 -0.85 -4.42
N ALA A 85 1.10 -0.56 -5.05
CA ALA A 85 -0.19 -1.11 -4.63
C ALA A 85 -0.26 -2.64 -4.80
N ARG A 86 0.20 -3.18 -5.94
CA ARG A 86 0.31 -4.64 -6.15
C ARG A 86 1.22 -5.31 -5.15
N GLU A 87 2.35 -4.68 -4.82
CA GLU A 87 3.24 -5.21 -3.78
C GLU A 87 2.52 -5.34 -2.44
N MET A 88 1.77 -4.31 -2.04
CA MET A 88 1.03 -4.26 -0.79
C MET A 88 -0.17 -5.21 -0.76
N ALA A 89 -0.93 -5.30 -1.86
CA ALA A 89 -2.04 -6.24 -2.01
C ALA A 89 -1.53 -7.69 -1.94
N GLY A 90 -0.46 -8.02 -2.66
CA GLY A 90 0.16 -9.34 -2.60
C GLY A 90 0.62 -9.71 -1.20
N LEU A 91 1.16 -8.74 -0.45
CA LEU A 91 1.56 -8.95 0.95
C LEU A 91 0.35 -9.22 1.86
N ALA A 92 -0.76 -8.52 1.65
CA ALA A 92 -1.97 -8.71 2.43
C ALA A 92 -2.56 -10.12 2.25
N TYR A 93 -2.65 -10.60 1.01
CA TYR A 93 -3.09 -11.96 0.72
C TYR A 93 -2.09 -13.00 1.25
N PHE A 94 -0.78 -12.74 1.18
CA PHE A 94 0.23 -13.62 1.79
C PHE A 94 0.05 -13.75 3.30
N LEU A 95 -0.15 -12.63 4.02
CA LEU A 95 -0.37 -12.63 5.47
C LEU A 95 -1.72 -13.25 5.87
N SER A 96 -2.67 -13.28 4.95
CA SER A 96 -3.97 -13.96 5.14
C SER A 96 -3.93 -15.43 4.73
N GLU A 97 -2.75 -15.98 4.46
CA GLU A 97 -2.51 -17.36 4.01
C GLU A 97 -3.19 -17.71 2.66
N GLU A 98 -3.61 -16.68 1.91
CA GLU A 98 -4.19 -16.79 0.57
C GLU A 98 -3.09 -16.81 -0.51
N TYR A 99 -2.20 -17.80 -0.40
CA TYR A 99 -0.95 -17.82 -1.17
C TYR A 99 -1.14 -17.91 -2.69
N LEU A 100 -2.23 -18.52 -3.17
CA LEU A 100 -2.51 -18.56 -4.62
C LEU A 100 -2.80 -17.16 -5.17
N THR A 101 -3.65 -16.39 -4.48
CA THR A 101 -3.98 -15.01 -4.84
C THR A 101 -2.74 -14.12 -4.75
N ALA A 102 -1.95 -14.24 -3.69
CA ALA A 102 -0.69 -13.51 -3.55
C ALA A 102 0.27 -13.79 -4.73
N ARG A 103 0.40 -15.07 -5.14
CA ARG A 103 1.23 -15.45 -6.29
C ARG A 103 0.75 -14.80 -7.57
N GLU A 104 -0.56 -14.83 -7.84
CA GLU A 104 -1.15 -14.24 -9.06
C GLU A 104 -0.90 -12.74 -9.14
N ILE A 105 -1.01 -12.02 -8.02
CA ILE A 105 -0.71 -10.58 -7.95
C ILE A 105 0.76 -10.30 -8.27
N TYR A 106 1.68 -11.07 -7.68
CA TYR A 106 3.11 -10.89 -7.94
C TYR A 106 3.51 -11.29 -9.37
N ASP A 107 2.91 -12.35 -9.92
CA ASP A 107 3.08 -12.74 -11.33
C ASP A 107 2.62 -11.63 -12.27
N MET A 108 1.45 -11.03 -12.00
CA MET A 108 0.94 -9.89 -12.76
C MET A 108 1.91 -8.71 -12.71
N ALA A 109 2.43 -8.37 -11.54
CA ALA A 109 3.41 -7.29 -11.40
C ALA A 109 4.69 -7.56 -12.21
N LEU A 110 5.25 -8.78 -12.11
CA LEU A 110 6.49 -9.15 -12.81
C LEU A 110 6.35 -9.21 -14.32
N SER A 111 5.15 -9.49 -14.82
CA SER A 111 4.82 -9.50 -16.27
C SER A 111 4.75 -8.09 -16.89
N ASP A 112 4.65 -7.05 -16.06
CA ASP A 112 4.57 -5.67 -16.49
C ASP A 112 5.98 -5.09 -16.70
N ASN A 113 6.24 -4.62 -17.92
CA ASN A 113 7.55 -4.08 -18.31
C ASN A 113 7.84 -2.71 -17.68
N GLU A 114 6.84 -2.01 -17.15
CA GLU A 114 7.02 -0.73 -16.47
C GLU A 114 7.31 -0.90 -14.96
N LEU A 115 7.42 -2.13 -14.46
CA LEU A 115 7.78 -2.40 -13.06
C LEU A 115 9.18 -1.85 -12.76
N PRO A 116 9.34 -0.89 -11.83
CA PRO A 116 10.64 -0.35 -11.45
C PRO A 116 11.57 -1.43 -10.87
N GLU A 117 12.86 -1.37 -11.19
CA GLU A 117 13.84 -2.40 -10.78
C GLU A 117 13.93 -2.61 -9.26
N SER A 118 13.78 -1.54 -8.47
CA SER A 118 13.77 -1.64 -7.01
C SER A 118 12.56 -2.43 -6.48
N LEU A 119 11.39 -2.27 -7.10
CA LEU A 119 10.19 -3.04 -6.77
C LEU A 119 10.29 -4.46 -7.33
N ARG A 120 10.84 -4.64 -8.54
CA ARG A 120 11.08 -5.96 -9.13
C ARG A 120 11.88 -6.86 -8.21
N ALA A 121 13.00 -6.36 -7.67
CA ALA A 121 13.83 -7.13 -6.74
C ALA A 121 13.04 -7.58 -5.50
N ARG A 122 12.23 -6.69 -4.91
CA ARG A 122 11.40 -7.00 -3.72
C ARG A 122 10.28 -7.98 -4.03
N ILE A 123 9.57 -7.79 -5.14
CA ILE A 123 8.47 -8.67 -5.57
C ILE A 123 8.99 -10.08 -5.87
N ILE A 124 10.18 -10.22 -6.48
CA ILE A 124 10.80 -11.55 -6.69
C ILE A 124 11.02 -12.27 -5.36
N ILE A 125 11.52 -11.57 -4.33
CA ILE A 125 11.72 -12.15 -2.99
C ILE A 125 10.39 -12.57 -2.39
N MET A 126 9.39 -11.68 -2.37
CA MET A 126 8.07 -11.97 -1.80
C MET A 126 7.37 -13.13 -2.52
N ARG A 127 7.43 -13.17 -3.85
CA ARG A 127 6.93 -14.29 -4.65
C ARG A 127 7.63 -15.59 -4.33
N GLY A 128 8.94 -15.57 -4.06
CA GLY A 128 9.69 -16.74 -3.60
C GLY A 128 9.11 -17.30 -2.30
N LEU A 129 8.89 -16.44 -1.30
CA LEU A 129 8.28 -16.81 -0.02
C LEU A 129 6.87 -17.42 -0.21
N VAL A 130 6.05 -16.84 -1.08
CA VAL A 130 4.73 -17.39 -1.42
C VAL A 130 4.82 -18.81 -2.00
N VAL A 131 5.79 -19.04 -2.90
CA VAL A 131 5.99 -20.36 -3.50
C VAL A 131 6.45 -21.37 -2.46
N ASP A 132 7.35 -20.98 -1.56
CA ASP A 132 7.82 -21.85 -0.48
C ASP A 132 6.66 -22.29 0.43
N GLU A 133 5.78 -21.36 0.84
CA GLU A 133 4.60 -21.70 1.64
C GLU A 133 3.60 -22.58 0.88
N LEU A 134 3.40 -22.35 -0.42
CA LEU A 134 2.57 -23.22 -1.25
C LEU A 134 3.13 -24.65 -1.38
N LEU A 135 4.43 -24.86 -1.23
CA LEU A 135 5.03 -26.19 -1.23
C LEU A 135 4.91 -26.84 0.15
N ASN A 136 5.08 -26.08 1.23
CA ASN A 136 4.95 -26.57 2.60
C ASN A 136 3.52 -27.00 2.92
N ASN A 137 2.52 -26.23 2.50
CA ASN A 137 1.10 -26.49 2.79
C ASN A 137 0.45 -27.59 1.92
N LYS A 138 1.23 -28.24 1.04
CA LYS A 138 0.77 -29.40 0.25
C LYS A 138 1.06 -30.75 0.91
N SER A 139 1.71 -30.75 2.08
CA SER A 139 2.04 -31.94 2.87
C SER A 139 0.97 -32.25 3.90
#